data_AF-A0A4D7BH72-F1
#
_entry.id   AF-A0A4D7BH72-F1
#
_cell.length_a   1.000
_cell.length_b   1.000
_cell.length_c   1.000
_cell.angle_alpha   90.00
_cell.angle_beta   90.00
_cell.angle_gamma   90.00
#
_symmetry.space_group_name_H-M   'P 1'
#
loop_
_entity.id
_entity.type
_entity.pdbx_description
1 polymer ?
#
loop_
_entity_poly.entity_id
_entity_poly.type
_entity_poly.pdbx_seq_one_letter_code
_entity_poly.pdbx_strand_id
1 'polypeptide(L)'
;MAEISLFEPLEVQPEDLGEFEKRFLLDVAAGVVRVVDAATIGKMKSYGLIVVLNRHVRLTERGHLFCRSYTVKRPAFADSTGKAVRTPR
;
A
#
# COMPACT_ATOMS: atom_id res chain seq x y z
N MET A 1 5.96 -29.94 5.04
CA MET A 1 5.52 -29.31 6.30
C MET A 1 5.03 -27.92 5.95
N ALA A 2 3.72 -27.70 5.89
CA ALA A 2 3.13 -26.39 5.66
C ALA A 2 2.59 -25.90 7.00
N GLU A 3 3.10 -24.76 7.48
CA GLU A 3 2.51 -24.07 8.62
C GLU A 3 1.13 -23.57 8.21
N ILE A 4 0.09 -24.26 8.69
CA ILE A 4 -1.30 -23.85 8.52
C ILE A 4 -1.50 -22.65 9.42
N SER A 5 -1.44 -21.45 8.84
CA SER A 5 -1.86 -20.23 9.50
C SER A 5 -3.34 -20.37 9.89
N LEU A 6 -3.61 -20.62 11.17
CA LEU A 6 -4.93 -20.92 11.77
C LEU A 6 -5.96 -19.78 11.67
N PHE A 7 -5.61 -18.68 11.02
CA PHE A 7 -6.51 -17.58 10.76
C PHE A 7 -6.59 -17.40 9.25
N GLU A 8 -7.72 -17.81 8.67
CA GLU A 8 -8.08 -17.35 7.33
C GLU A 8 -8.05 -15.82 7.37
N PRO A 9 -7.26 -15.17 6.50
CA PRO A 9 -7.20 -13.72 6.50
C PRO A 9 -8.59 -13.23 6.12
N LEU A 10 -9.26 -12.56 7.07
CA LEU A 10 -10.60 -12.00 6.96
C LEU A 10 -10.86 -11.55 5.51
N GLU A 11 -12.02 -11.90 4.95
CA GLU A 11 -12.47 -11.46 3.62
C GLU A 11 -12.69 -9.94 3.62
N VAL A 12 -11.61 -9.19 3.70
CA VAL A 12 -11.57 -7.75 3.45
C VAL A 12 -11.36 -7.54 1.97
N GLN A 13 -12.13 -6.65 1.37
CA GLN A 13 -11.96 -6.13 0.03
C GLN A 13 -11.29 -4.76 0.08
N PRO A 14 -10.73 -4.26 -1.04
CA PRO A 14 -10.13 -2.93 -1.08
C PRO A 14 -11.11 -1.79 -0.71
N GLU A 15 -12.39 -2.03 -0.90
CA GLU A 15 -13.49 -1.09 -0.65
C GLU A 15 -13.72 -0.88 0.85
N ASP A 16 -13.53 -1.93 1.65
CA ASP A 16 -13.76 -1.97 3.10
C ASP A 16 -12.71 -1.20 3.90
N LEU A 17 -11.58 -0.86 3.27
CA LEU A 17 -10.55 -0.05 3.90
C LEU A 17 -10.92 1.44 3.85
N GLY A 18 -10.81 2.11 5.00
CA GLY A 18 -10.91 3.57 5.07
C GLY A 18 -9.76 4.27 4.34
N GLU A 19 -9.90 5.58 4.14
CA GLU A 19 -8.86 6.39 3.47
C GLU A 19 -7.52 6.35 4.21
N PHE A 20 -7.55 6.29 5.54
CA PHE A 20 -6.36 6.20 6.36
C PHE A 20 -5.61 4.88 6.13
N GLU A 21 -6.31 3.75 6.16
CA GLU A 21 -5.73 2.43 5.92
C GLU A 21 -5.16 2.30 4.50
N LYS A 22 -5.88 2.86 3.51
CA LYS A 22 -5.40 2.94 2.12
C LYS A 22 -4.10 3.72 2.03
N ARG A 23 -4.04 4.90 2.65
CA ARG A 23 -2.84 5.75 2.68
C ARG A 23 -1.68 5.05 3.39
N PHE A 24 -1.96 4.38 4.50
CA PHE A 24 -0.97 3.61 5.24
C PHE A 24 -0.33 2.52 4.37
N LEU A 25 -1.13 1.73 3.65
CA LEU A 25 -0.60 0.69 2.76
C LEU A 25 0.29 1.28 1.66
N LEU A 26 -0.10 2.42 1.10
CA LEU A 26 0.70 3.14 0.09
C LEU A 26 2.00 3.71 0.67
N ASP A 27 1.97 4.24 1.89
CA ASP A 27 3.16 4.76 2.57
C ASP A 27 4.14 3.61 2.90
N VAL A 28 3.64 2.45 3.34
CA VAL A 28 4.45 1.24 3.52
C VAL A 28 5.03 0.76 2.19
N ALA A 29 4.25 0.78 1.10
CA ALA A 29 4.74 0.44 -0.25
C ALA A 29 5.87 1.37 -0.71
N ALA A 30 5.78 2.66 -0.37
CA ALA A 30 6.78 3.68 -0.68
C ALA A 30 8.00 3.65 0.27
N GLY A 31 8.01 2.79 1.29
CA GLY A 31 9.07 2.73 2.30
C GLY A 31 9.06 3.91 3.27
N VAL A 32 7.99 4.71 3.29
CA VAL A 32 7.82 5.84 4.19
C VAL A 32 7.23 5.33 5.51
N VAL A 33 8.10 4.86 6.41
CA VAL A 33 7.65 4.37 7.72
C VAL A 33 7.38 5.56 8.64
N ARG A 34 6.11 5.97 8.72
CA ARG A 34 5.64 6.91 9.75
C ARG A 34 5.36 6.16 11.06
N VAL A 35 5.36 6.88 12.18
CA VAL A 35 4.83 6.35 13.45
C VAL A 35 3.34 6.10 13.26
N VAL A 36 2.91 4.85 13.46
CA VAL A 36 1.51 4.42 13.29
C VAL A 36 1.07 3.69 14.55
N ASP A 37 -0.17 3.92 14.94
CA ASP A 37 -0.77 3.27 16.11
C ASP A 37 -0.72 1.75 16.01
N ALA A 38 -0.43 1.10 17.14
CA ALA A 38 -0.38 -0.36 17.24
C ALA A 38 -1.70 -1.02 16.84
N ALA A 39 -2.83 -0.34 17.03
CA ALA A 39 -4.16 -0.80 16.63
C ALA A 39 -4.29 -0.94 15.11
N THR A 40 -3.79 0.03 14.33
CA THR A 40 -3.81 -0.03 12.86
C THR A 40 -2.91 -1.16 12.36
N ILE A 41 -1.72 -1.32 12.96
CA ILE A 41 -0.80 -2.42 12.60
C ILE A 41 -1.47 -3.77 12.89
N GLY A 42 -2.11 -3.92 14.06
CA GLY A 42 -2.86 -5.12 14.42
C GLY A 42 -3.97 -5.45 13.41
N LYS A 43 -4.78 -4.44 13.04
CA LYS A 43 -5.87 -4.57 12.05
C LYS A 43 -5.36 -4.97 10.66
N MET A 44 -4.32 -4.30 10.15
CA MET A 44 -3.74 -4.62 8.84
C MET A 44 -3.06 -5.99 8.82
N LYS A 45 -2.48 -6.41 9.95
CA LYS A 45 -1.92 -7.75 10.11
C LYS A 45 -3.02 -8.82 10.14
N SER A 46 -4.14 -8.60 10.83
CA SER A 46 -5.27 -9.55 10.85
C SER A 46 -5.91 -9.74 9.47
N TYR A 47 -5.84 -8.71 8.62
CA TYR A 47 -6.28 -8.79 7.22
C TYR A 47 -5.26 -9.48 6.30
N GLY A 48 -4.08 -9.83 6.81
CA GLY A 48 -3.00 -10.42 6.02
C GLY A 48 -2.43 -9.47 4.97
N LEU A 49 -2.55 -8.15 5.16
CA LEU A 49 -2.05 -7.13 4.22
C LEU A 49 -0.61 -6.71 4.51
N ILE A 50 -0.19 -6.83 5.78
CA ILE A 50 1.17 -6.52 6.21
C ILE A 50 1.75 -7.65 7.07
N VAL A 51 3.07 -7.70 7.13
CA VAL A 51 3.86 -8.47 8.09
C VAL A 51 4.84 -7.55 8.81
N VAL A 52 5.11 -7.84 10.07
CA VAL A 52 6.10 -7.11 10.88
C VAL A 52 7.29 -8.03 11.09
N LEU A 53 8.45 -7.65 10.55
CA LEU A 53 9.71 -8.38 10.65
C LEU A 53 10.79 -7.46 11.19
N ASN A 54 11.47 -7.84 12.27
CA ASN A 54 12.57 -7.06 12.86
C ASN A 54 12.21 -5.58 13.13
N ARG A 55 10.99 -5.32 13.63
CA ARG A 55 10.43 -3.96 13.84
C ARG A 55 10.13 -3.15 12.56
N HIS A 56 10.27 -3.76 11.39
CA HIS A 56 9.89 -3.17 10.11
C HIS A 56 8.55 -3.72 9.64
N VAL A 57 7.67 -2.83 9.19
CA VAL A 57 6.42 -3.18 8.52
C VAL A 57 6.70 -3.40 7.04
N ARG A 58 6.25 -4.53 6.49
CA ARG A 58 6.33 -4.84 5.06
C ARG A 58 4.95 -5.27 4.55
N LEU A 59 4.69 -5.04 3.27
CA LEU A 59 3.48 -5.55 2.62
C LEU A 59 3.63 -7.05 2.35
N THR A 60 2.50 -7.75 2.43
CA THR A 60 2.35 -9.10 1.87
C THR A 60 2.03 -9.00 0.38
N GLU A 61 1.99 -10.15 -0.30
CA GLU A 61 1.49 -10.23 -1.68
C GLU A 61 0.06 -9.66 -1.80
N ARG A 62 -0.83 -9.99 -0.85
CA ARG A 62 -2.19 -9.44 -0.78
C ARG A 62 -2.17 -7.92 -0.56
N GLY A 63 -1.32 -7.41 0.33
CA GLY A 63 -1.13 -5.98 0.54
C GLY A 63 -0.69 -5.23 -0.72
N HIS A 64 0.20 -5.83 -1.51
CA HIS A 64 0.61 -5.28 -2.80
C HIS A 64 -0.53 -5.24 -3.83
N LEU A 65 -1.38 -6.28 -3.88
CA LEU A 65 -2.56 -6.29 -4.74
C LEU A 65 -3.56 -5.18 -4.35
N PHE A 66 -3.73 -4.94 -3.05
CA PHE A 66 -4.56 -3.84 -2.54
C PHE A 66 -3.96 -2.47 -2.93
N CYS A 67 -2.65 -2.30 -2.83
CA CYS A 67 -2.02 -1.06 -3.30
C CYS A 67 -2.25 -0.81 -4.80
N ARG A 68 -2.28 -1.87 -5.63
CA ARG A 68 -2.59 -1.76 -7.06
C ARG A 68 -4.00 -1.23 -7.30
N SER A 69 -5.01 -1.71 -6.58
CA SER A 69 -6.38 -1.20 -6.75
C SER A 69 -6.52 0.28 -6.39
N TYR A 70 -5.70 0.80 -5.47
CA TYR A 70 -5.69 2.23 -5.11
C TYR A 70 -4.87 3.10 -6.06
N THR A 71 -3.80 2.57 -6.65
CA THR A 71 -2.90 3.31 -7.54
C THR A 71 -3.42 3.43 -8.98
N VAL A 72 -4.43 2.64 -9.37
CA VAL A 72 -5.06 2.70 -10.70
C VAL A 72 -5.81 4.02 -10.97
N LYS A 73 -6.05 4.87 -9.96
CA LYS A 73 -6.53 6.25 -10.17
C LYS A 73 -5.38 7.27 -10.20
N ARG A 74 -4.48 7.13 -11.17
CA ARG A 74 -3.84 8.31 -11.76
C ARG A 74 -4.24 8.35 -13.23
N PRO A 75 -5.29 9.11 -13.63
CA PRO A 75 -5.30 9.60 -15.00
C PRO A 75 -3.96 10.35 -15.17
N ALA A 76 -3.17 9.91 -16.15
CA ALA A 76 -1.95 10.58 -16.54
C ALA A 76 -2.30 11.91 -17.22
N PHE A 77 -2.81 12.87 -16.45
CA PHE A 77 -2.74 14.28 -16.79
C PHE A 77 -1.72 14.92 -15.87
N ALA A 78 -0.46 14.78 -16.28
CA ALA A 78 0.60 15.72 -15.94
C ALA A 78 1.09 16.31 -17.27
N ASP A 79 0.17 16.97 -17.98
CA ASP A 79 0.55 18.10 -18.82
C ASP A 79 1.05 19.22 -17.91
N SER A 80 2.09 19.92 -18.37
CA SER A 80 2.73 21.11 -17.77
C SER A 80 3.98 20.86 -16.92
N THR A 81 5.13 20.67 -17.58
CA THR A 81 6.25 21.63 -17.43
C THR A 81 7.24 21.59 -18.60
N GLY A 82 7.13 22.59 -19.47
CA GLY A 82 8.19 23.25 -20.24
C GLY A 82 9.38 22.46 -20.78
N LYS A 83 9.33 22.11 -22.08
CA LYS A 83 10.52 22.12 -22.95
C LYS A 83 10.28 23.05 -24.14
N ALA A 84 10.44 24.34 -23.89
CA ALA A 84 10.87 25.26 -24.94
C ALA A 84 12.38 25.06 -25.15
N VAL A 85 12.77 24.16 -26.06
CA VAL A 85 14.17 24.04 -26.49
C VAL A 85 14.23 24.08 -28.02
N ARG A 86 14.33 25.32 -28.50
CA ARG A 86 15.02 25.84 -29.70
C ARG A 86 15.32 24.83 -30.83
N THR A 87 14.63 25.02 -31.94
CA THR A 87 15.12 24.71 -33.30
C THR A 87 16.24 25.68 -33.69
N PRO A 88 17.45 25.20 -34.06
CA PRO A 88 18.35 26.01 -34.88
C PRO A 88 18.02 25.82 -36.36
N ARG A 89 18.13 26.92 -37.11
CA ARG A 89 18.13 26.99 -38.57
C ARG A 89 19.36 26.30 -39.15
#